data_AF-A0A2V8X2R2-F1
#
_entry.id   AF-A0A2V8X2R2-F1
#
_cell.length_a   1.000
_cell.length_b   1.000
_cell.length_c   1.000
_cell.angle_alpha   90.00
_cell.angle_beta   90.00
_cell.angle_gamma   90.00
#
_symmetry.space_group_name_H-M   'P 1'
#
loop_
_entity.id
_entity.type
_entity.pdbx_description
1 polymer ?
#
loop_
_entity_poly.entity_id
_entity_poly.type
_entity_poly.pdbx_seq_one_letter_code
_entity_poly.pdbx_strand_id
1 'polypeptide(L)'
;MKISLSPEVERLIAEKVSSGRYHSADEVVREGLELLQEREKGTERPPSNGTANFASAFENIAKDVPDADWEKVPADLSKNLDHYLYGGQKTS
;
A
#
# COMPACT_ATOMS: atom_id res chain seq x y z
N MET A 1 -17.78 -19.58 -18.55
CA MET A 1 -18.18 -18.21 -18.94
C MET A 1 -17.66 -17.96 -20.36
N LYS A 2 -18.41 -17.34 -21.26
CA LYS A 2 -17.89 -16.96 -22.59
C LYS A 2 -17.45 -15.51 -22.54
N ILE A 3 -16.18 -15.25 -22.86
CA ILE A 3 -15.60 -13.92 -22.93
C ILE A 3 -15.19 -13.71 -24.39
N SER A 4 -15.64 -12.62 -25.00
CA SER A 4 -15.19 -12.26 -26.35
C SER A 4 -13.86 -11.54 -26.24
N LEU A 5 -12.83 -12.07 -26.91
CA LEU A 5 -11.49 -11.49 -26.94
C LEU A 5 -11.31 -10.66 -28.22
N SER A 6 -10.39 -9.72 -28.20
CA SER A 6 -9.98 -9.05 -29.44
C SER A 6 -9.16 -10.03 -30.30
N PRO A 7 -9.18 -9.90 -31.63
CA PRO A 7 -8.41 -10.80 -32.52
C PRO A 7 -6.91 -10.84 -32.22
N GLU A 8 -6.36 -9.72 -31.72
CA GLU A 8 -4.96 -9.63 -31.30
C GLU A 8 -4.67 -10.51 -30.09
N VAL A 9 -5.54 -10.47 -29.07
CA VAL A 9 -5.39 -11.30 -27.85
C VAL A 9 -5.56 -12.78 -28.18
N GLU A 10 -6.51 -13.13 -29.06
CA GLU A 10 -6.67 -14.51 -29.53
C GLU A 10 -5.40 -15.02 -30.23
N ARG A 11 -4.77 -14.20 -31.08
CA ARG A 11 -3.52 -14.55 -31.76
C ARG A 11 -2.38 -14.77 -30.77
N LEU A 12 -2.25 -13.92 -29.77
CA LEU A 12 -1.23 -14.07 -28.72
C LEU A 12 -1.42 -15.36 -27.93
N ILE A 13 -2.67 -15.68 -27.54
CA ILE A 13 -2.98 -16.94 -26.84
C ILE A 13 -2.65 -18.14 -27.73
N ALA A 14 -3.04 -18.10 -29.01
CA ALA A 14 -2.76 -19.18 -29.96
C ALA A 14 -1.25 -19.41 -30.15
N GLU A 15 -0.44 -18.35 -30.19
CA GLU A 15 1.03 -18.44 -30.25
C GLU A 15 1.62 -19.10 -28.99
N LYS A 16 1.08 -18.78 -27.80
CA LYS A 16 1.53 -19.40 -26.55
C LYS A 16 1.18 -20.88 -26.49
N VAL A 17 -0.01 -21.27 -26.93
CA VAL A 17 -0.41 -22.69 -27.01
C VAL A 17 0.44 -23.43 -28.05
N SER A 18 0.66 -22.86 -29.24
CA SER A 18 1.43 -23.50 -30.31
C SER A 18 2.92 -23.68 -29.97
N SER A 19 3.44 -22.88 -29.04
CA SER A 19 4.80 -23.07 -28.51
C SER A 19 4.99 -24.38 -27.73
N GLY A 20 3.91 -25.09 -27.40
CA GLY A 20 3.93 -26.34 -26.63
C GLY A 20 4.11 -26.15 -25.13
N ARG A 21 4.23 -24.90 -24.65
CA ARG A 21 4.34 -24.57 -23.22
C ARG A 21 3.00 -24.71 -22.48
N TYR A 22 1.89 -24.49 -23.18
CA TYR A 22 0.54 -24.52 -22.62
C TYR A 22 -0.32 -25.49 -23.41
N HIS A 23 -1.14 -26.27 -22.71
CA HIS A 23 -2.01 -27.29 -23.31
C HIS A 23 -3.35 -26.73 -23.77
N SER A 24 -3.75 -25.55 -23.27
CA SER A 24 -5.01 -24.91 -23.63
C SER A 24 -4.98 -23.38 -23.49
N ALA A 25 -5.95 -22.71 -24.12
CA ALA A 25 -6.15 -21.28 -23.99
C ALA A 25 -6.49 -20.86 -22.54
N ASP A 26 -7.31 -21.66 -21.84
CA ASP A 26 -7.67 -21.42 -20.44
C ASP A 26 -6.44 -21.42 -19.53
N GLU A 27 -5.46 -22.27 -19.80
CA GLU A 27 -4.21 -22.34 -19.04
C GLU A 27 -3.39 -21.06 -19.20
N VAL A 28 -3.25 -20.56 -20.44
CA VAL A 28 -2.57 -19.29 -20.74
C VAL A 28 -3.25 -18.12 -20.02
N VAL A 29 -4.59 -18.07 -20.07
CA VAL A 29 -5.36 -17.00 -19.44
C VAL A 29 -5.24 -17.05 -17.93
N ARG A 30 -5.32 -18.24 -17.33
CA ARG A 30 -5.13 -18.42 -15.88
C ARG A 30 -3.76 -17.95 -15.44
N GLU A 31 -2.69 -18.40 -16.09
CA GLU A 31 -1.33 -18.01 -15.71
C GLU A 31 -1.09 -16.50 -15.93
N GLY A 32 -1.64 -15.93 -17.02
CA GLY A 32 -1.61 -14.48 -17.25
C GLY A 32 -2.32 -13.67 -16.16
N LEU A 33 -3.47 -14.16 -15.68
CA LEU A 33 -4.20 -13.53 -14.56
C LEU A 33 -3.50 -13.73 -13.21
N GLU A 34 -2.86 -14.87 -12.98
CA GLU A 34 -2.07 -15.10 -11.76
C GLU A 34 -0.88 -14.14 -11.67
N LEU A 35 -0.13 -13.97 -12.77
CA LEU A 35 0.98 -13.01 -12.86
C LEU A 35 0.50 -11.56 -12.70
N LEU A 36 -0.67 -11.24 -13.27
CA LEU A 36 -1.36 -9.96 -13.06
C LEU A 36 -1.69 -9.73 -11.58
N GLN A 37 -2.22 -10.75 -10.91
CA GLN A 37 -2.56 -10.65 -9.50
C GLN A 37 -1.31 -10.53 -8.62
N GLU A 38 -0.20 -11.19 -8.97
CA GLU A 38 1.06 -11.10 -8.22
C GLU A 38 1.67 -9.69 -8.31
N ARG A 39 1.70 -9.08 -9.51
CA ARG A 39 2.16 -7.69 -9.67
C ARG A 39 1.25 -6.69 -8.95
N GLU A 40 -0.06 -6.97 -8.92
CA GLU A 40 -1.03 -6.16 -8.19
C GLU A 40 -0.81 -6.30 -6.70
N LYS A 41 -0.66 -7.52 -6.15
CA LYS A 41 -0.33 -7.73 -4.72
C LYS A 41 1.00 -7.10 -4.30
N GLY A 42 2.01 -7.09 -5.18
CA GLY A 42 3.28 -6.40 -4.93
C GLY A 42 3.16 -4.87 -4.93
N THR A 43 2.14 -4.33 -5.62
CA THR A 43 1.87 -2.89 -5.74
C THR A 43 0.79 -2.43 -4.74
N GLU A 44 -0.11 -3.32 -4.35
CA GLU A 44 -1.04 -3.20 -3.24
C GLU A 44 -0.24 -3.28 -1.95
N ARG A 45 0.43 -2.17 -1.62
CA ARG A 45 0.41 -1.75 -0.21
C ARG A 45 -1.06 -1.87 0.22
N PRO A 46 -1.38 -2.63 1.29
CA PRO A 46 -2.75 -2.66 1.81
C PRO A 46 -3.19 -1.21 1.91
N PRO A 47 -4.44 -0.88 1.49
CA PRO A 47 -4.89 0.49 1.37
C PRO A 47 -4.44 1.19 2.63
N SER A 48 -3.49 2.11 2.47
CA SER A 48 -3.05 2.94 3.56
C SER A 48 -4.26 3.81 3.85
N ASN A 49 -5.15 3.30 4.69
CA ASN A 49 -5.92 4.11 5.59
C ASN A 49 -4.85 4.93 6.33
N GLY A 50 -4.55 6.12 5.82
CA GLY A 50 -3.45 6.95 6.30
C GLY A 50 -3.51 7.20 7.80
N THR A 51 -4.68 7.00 8.40
CA THR A 51 -4.96 7.02 9.84
C THR A 51 -4.60 5.71 10.56
N ALA A 52 -4.90 4.54 9.99
CA ALA A 52 -4.63 3.24 10.62
C ALA A 52 -3.13 2.96 10.74
N ASN A 53 -2.33 3.41 9.76
CA ASN A 53 -0.89 3.23 9.78
C ASN A 53 -0.16 4.28 10.65
N PHE A 54 -0.67 5.51 10.74
CA PHE A 54 -0.03 6.55 11.57
C PHE A 54 -0.21 6.28 13.07
N ALA A 55 -1.41 5.91 13.51
CA ALA A 55 -1.66 5.59 14.92
C ALA A 55 -0.78 4.41 15.40
N SER A 56 -0.72 3.34 14.60
CA SER A 56 0.10 2.17 14.89
C SER A 56 1.61 2.50 14.92
N ALA A 57 2.08 3.37 14.02
CA ALA A 57 3.47 3.83 14.01
C ALA A 57 3.79 4.66 15.27
N PHE A 58 2.88 5.57 15.66
CA PHE A 58 3.04 6.37 16.87
C PHE A 58 3.06 5.50 18.13
N GLU A 59 2.19 4.50 18.25
CA GLU A 59 2.17 3.60 19.41
C GLU A 59 3.46 2.82 19.62
N ASN A 60 4.10 2.36 18.54
CA ASN A 60 5.38 1.66 18.66
C ASN A 60 6.51 2.60 19.11
N ILE A 61 6.51 3.84 18.63
CA ILE A 61 7.47 4.86 19.06
C ILE A 61 7.21 5.26 20.52
N ALA A 62 5.96 5.48 20.90
CA ALA A 62 5.57 5.90 22.25
C ALA A 62 5.93 4.87 23.33
N LYS A 63 5.96 3.57 23.01
CA LYS A 63 6.37 2.51 23.95
C LYS A 63 7.84 2.61 24.38
N ASP A 64 8.70 3.12 23.50
CA ASP A 64 10.13 3.27 23.78
C ASP A 64 10.46 4.60 24.48
N VAL A 65 9.46 5.47 24.72
CA VAL A 65 9.62 6.76 25.41
C VAL A 65 9.30 6.60 26.90
N PRO A 66 10.26 6.85 27.81
CA PRO A 66 10.03 6.81 29.26
C PRO A 66 8.98 7.82 29.75
N ASP A 67 8.25 7.47 30.81
CA ASP A 67 7.25 8.34 31.47
C ASP A 67 7.81 9.73 31.85
N ALA A 68 9.08 9.78 32.27
CA ALA A 68 9.74 11.04 32.63
C ALA A 68 9.94 12.01 31.46
N ASP A 69 9.98 11.50 30.22
CA ASP A 69 10.08 12.36 29.03
C ASP A 69 8.71 12.95 28.64
N TRP A 70 7.62 12.30 29.02
CA TRP A 70 6.27 12.85 28.85
C TRP A 70 6.02 14.08 29.74
N GLU A 71 6.72 14.20 30.88
CA GLU A 71 6.65 15.40 31.73
C GLU A 71 7.24 16.66 31.06
N LYS A 72 8.11 16.47 30.06
CA LYS A 72 8.69 17.59 29.29
C LYS A 72 7.74 18.10 28.22
N VAL A 73 6.66 17.37 27.91
CA VAL A 73 5.69 17.76 26.89
C VAL A 73 4.78 18.86 27.47
N PRO A 74 4.77 20.06 26.87
CA PRO A 74 3.93 21.14 27.35
C PRO A 74 2.44 20.79 27.23
N ALA A 75 1.65 21.08 28.26
CA ALA A 75 0.20 20.86 28.23
C ALA A 75 -0.53 21.68 27.14
N ASP A 76 0.11 22.74 26.63
CA ASP A 76 -0.38 23.61 25.57
C ASP A 76 0.25 23.32 24.19
N LEU A 77 0.99 22.21 24.01
CA LEU A 77 1.69 21.86 22.76
C LEU A 77 0.79 21.95 21.53
N SER A 78 -0.42 21.40 21.58
CA SER A 78 -1.36 21.39 20.45
C SER A 78 -1.84 22.78 20.05
N LYS A 79 -1.84 23.74 20.99
CA LYS A 79 -2.24 25.13 20.75
C LYS A 79 -1.06 25.98 20.28
N ASN A 80 0.14 25.71 20.80
CA ASN A 80 1.34 26.51 20.60
C ASN A 80 2.41 25.79 19.77
N LEU A 81 2.01 24.94 18.83
CA LEU A 81 2.92 24.08 18.07
C LEU A 81 4.04 24.89 17.39
N ASP A 82 3.71 26.00 16.75
CA ASP A 82 4.67 26.86 16.06
C ASP A 82 5.69 27.51 17.01
N HIS A 83 5.28 27.82 18.24
CA HIS A 83 6.20 28.32 19.27
C HIS A 83 7.25 27.26 19.63
N TYR A 84 6.82 26.01 19.82
CA TYR A 84 7.73 24.94 20.24
C TYR A 84 8.58 24.38 19.08
N LEU A 85 8.06 24.34 17.86
CA LEU A 85 8.81 23.84 16.70
C LEU A 85 9.72 24.89 16.06
N TYR A 86 9.30 26.15 16.06
CA TYR A 86 9.97 27.21 15.29
C TYR A 86 10.35 28.44 16.12
N GLY A 87 10.05 28.48 17.43
CA GLY A 87 10.36 29.62 18.30
C GLY A 87 9.45 30.84 18.10
N GLY A 88 8.27 30.67 17.50
CA GLY A 88 7.27 31.73 17.33
C GLY A 88 6.72 32.28 18.67
N GLN A 89 5.84 33.28 18.64
CA GLN A 89 5.18 33.75 19.87
C GLN A 89 4.08 32.78 20.30
N LYS A 90 3.85 32.61 21.61
CA LYS A 90 2.70 31.83 22.10
C LYS A 90 1.41 32.54 21.72
N THR A 91 0.47 31.80 21.15
CA THR A 91 -0.91 32.26 20.98
C THR A 91 -1.59 32.19 22.35
N SER A 92 -1.98 33.35 22.87
CA SER A 92 -2.63 33.48 24.17
C SER A 92 -4.03 32.86 24.22
#